data_AF-A0A0P4VR51-F1
#
_entry.id   AF-A0A0P4VR51-F1
#
_cell.length_a   1.000
_cell.length_b   1.000
_cell.length_c   1.000
_cell.angle_alpha   90.00
_cell.angle_beta   90.00
_cell.angle_gamma   90.00
#
_symmetry.space_group_name_H-M   'P 1'
#
loop_
_entity.id
_entity.type
_entity.pdbx_description
1 polymer ?
#
loop_
_entity_poly.entity_id
_entity_poly.type
_entity_poly.pdbx_seq_one_letter_code
_entity_poly.pdbx_strand_id
1 'polypeptide(L)'
;DGMPPPPASGPATRCISQLLQDSVLACEGDGTTTRGGRLLCLDGGGIRGLVLITLLLHLEQAANKPIVHCFDWIAATSTGGILALALAAGKTLKEALCLYFRMKDQTFSGYRPYNSEPLE
;
A
#
# COMPACT_ATOMS: atom_id res chain seq x y z
N ASP A 1 21.32 15.32 -28.04
CA ASP A 1 21.70 13.89 -27.98
C ASP A 1 20.59 12.92 -27.59
N GLY A 2 19.34 13.36 -27.35
CA GLY A 2 18.22 12.41 -27.11
C GLY A 2 18.39 11.52 -25.87
N MET A 3 19.39 11.80 -25.03
CA MET A 3 19.64 11.08 -23.80
C MET A 3 18.58 11.47 -22.78
N PRO A 4 17.83 10.51 -22.22
CA PRO A 4 16.91 10.81 -21.14
C PRO A 4 17.70 11.42 -19.98
N PRO A 5 17.13 12.39 -19.27
CA PRO A 5 17.77 12.93 -18.08
C PRO A 5 18.03 11.78 -17.10
N PRO A 6 19.16 11.82 -16.37
CA PRO A 6 19.43 10.82 -15.34
C PRO A 6 18.26 10.77 -14.36
N PRO A 7 17.90 9.59 -13.84
CA PRO A 7 16.82 9.46 -12.89
C PRO A 7 17.04 10.45 -11.74
N ALA A 8 15.97 11.15 -11.34
CA ALA A 8 16.05 12.13 -10.27
C ALA A 8 16.74 11.47 -9.06
N SER A 9 17.82 12.10 -8.58
CA SER A 9 18.44 11.75 -7.31
C SER A 9 17.47 12.18 -6.22
N GLY A 10 16.43 11.37 -6.03
CA GLY A 10 15.37 11.62 -5.07
C GLY A 10 15.94 11.66 -3.65
N PRO A 11 15.17 12.16 -2.68
CA PRO A 11 15.53 12.00 -1.27
C PRO A 11 15.83 10.53 -1.01
N ALA A 12 16.97 10.25 -0.38
CA ALA A 12 17.52 8.91 -0.24
C ALA A 12 16.45 7.92 0.24
N THR A 13 16.30 6.79 -0.46
CA THR A 13 15.50 5.62 -0.05
C THR A 13 15.76 5.19 1.40
N ARG A 14 16.87 5.65 1.99
CA ARG A 14 17.25 5.50 3.40
C ARG A 14 16.27 6.12 4.40
N CYS A 15 15.43 7.09 4.02
CA CYS A 15 14.56 7.77 4.98
C CYS A 15 13.40 6.88 5.49
N ILE A 16 12.79 6.05 4.66
CA ILE A 16 11.58 5.31 5.07
C ILE A 16 11.93 4.09 5.92
N SER A 17 12.97 3.34 5.57
CA SER A 17 13.47 2.25 6.41
C SER A 17 13.97 2.77 7.75
N GLN A 18 14.69 3.90 7.76
CA GLN A 18 15.07 4.58 9.01
C GLN A 18 13.86 5.06 9.79
N LEU A 19 12.86 5.72 9.20
CA LEU A 19 11.64 6.10 9.92
C LEU A 19 10.89 4.89 10.49
N LEU A 20 10.84 3.77 9.75
CA LEU A 20 10.28 2.50 10.23
C LEU A 20 11.15 1.83 11.31
N GLN A 21 12.44 2.15 11.41
CA GLN A 21 13.36 1.66 12.45
C GLN A 21 13.44 2.61 13.67
N ASP A 22 13.41 3.91 13.44
CA ASP A 22 13.43 4.96 14.45
C ASP A 22 12.12 4.94 15.25
N SER A 23 10.99 4.63 14.61
CA SER A 23 9.74 4.34 15.31
C SER A 23 9.81 3.11 16.23
N VAL A 24 10.74 2.18 16.01
CA VAL A 24 11.03 1.06 16.93
C VAL A 24 11.93 1.52 18.09
N LEU A 25 12.91 2.39 17.82
CA LEU A 25 13.88 2.88 18.80
C LEU A 25 13.31 3.97 19.74
N ALA A 26 12.34 4.77 19.28
CA ALA A 26 11.71 5.82 20.08
C ALA A 26 10.93 5.30 21.30
N CYS A 27 10.72 3.99 21.42
CA CYS A 27 10.04 3.35 22.55
C CYS A 27 10.97 2.91 23.71
N GLU A 28 12.29 3.10 23.63
CA GLU A 28 13.25 2.58 24.63
C GLU A 28 13.67 3.59 25.71
N GLY A 29 12.91 4.68 25.91
CA GLY A 29 13.26 5.78 26.82
C GLY A 29 12.62 5.75 28.23
N ASP A 30 11.66 4.86 28.49
CA ASP A 30 10.97 4.78 29.78
C ASP A 30 10.84 3.31 30.22
N GLY A 31 11.00 3.02 31.50
CA GLY A 31 11.25 1.68 32.10
C GLY A 31 10.12 0.64 31.96
N THR A 32 9.19 0.85 31.04
CA THR A 32 8.16 -0.11 30.60
C THR A 32 8.16 -0.15 29.07
N THR A 33 8.94 -1.07 28.49
CA THR A 33 9.05 -1.27 27.03
C THR A 33 7.77 -1.86 26.44
N THR A 34 6.73 -1.04 26.27
CA THR A 34 5.63 -1.40 25.36
C THR A 34 6.10 -1.12 23.94
N ARG A 35 6.42 -2.16 23.16
CA ARG A 35 6.57 -2.05 21.70
C ARG A 35 5.32 -1.36 21.14
N GLY A 36 5.47 -0.15 20.62
CA GLY A 36 4.36 0.55 19.95
C GLY A 36 3.84 -0.29 18.77
N GLY A 37 2.52 -0.33 18.59
CA GLY A 37 1.90 -1.01 17.45
C GLY A 37 1.95 -0.15 16.19
N ARG A 38 2.24 -0.76 15.03
CA ARG A 38 2.26 -0.07 13.73
C ARG A 38 0.98 -0.36 12.97
N LEU A 39 0.27 0.69 12.59
CA LEU A 39 -0.99 0.61 11.84
C LEU A 39 -0.82 1.16 10.42
N LEU A 40 -1.25 0.37 9.43
CA LEU A 40 -1.39 0.80 8.05
C LEU A 40 -2.86 1.14 7.75
N CYS A 41 -3.15 2.39 7.38
CA CYS A 41 -4.48 2.82 7.00
C CYS A 41 -4.61 2.93 5.47
N LEU A 42 -5.57 2.23 4.89
CA LEU A 42 -5.83 2.17 3.45
C LEU A 42 -7.20 2.76 3.12
N ASP A 43 -7.19 3.99 2.61
CA ASP A 43 -8.42 4.70 2.28
C ASP A 43 -9.13 4.16 1.04
N GLY A 44 -10.45 4.40 1.01
CA GLY A 44 -11.27 4.20 -0.17
C GLY A 44 -10.97 5.23 -1.28
N GLY A 45 -11.33 4.90 -2.52
CA GLY A 45 -11.10 5.84 -3.62
C GLY A 45 -11.62 5.42 -4.99
N GLY A 46 -12.43 4.36 -5.09
CA GLY A 46 -12.87 3.80 -6.37
C GLY A 46 -11.66 3.47 -7.25
N ILE A 47 -11.70 3.84 -8.52
CA ILE A 47 -10.60 3.57 -9.47
C ILE A 47 -9.22 4.06 -9.00
N ARG A 48 -9.17 5.11 -8.16
CA ARG A 48 -7.91 5.68 -7.64
C ARG A 48 -7.14 4.72 -6.72
N GLY A 49 -7.72 3.58 -6.34
CA GLY A 49 -7.01 2.48 -5.67
C GLY A 49 -5.74 2.05 -6.38
N LEU A 50 -5.68 2.18 -7.71
CA LEU A 50 -4.46 1.90 -8.48
C LEU A 50 -3.27 2.76 -8.04
N VAL A 51 -3.52 4.00 -7.65
CA VAL A 51 -2.48 4.90 -7.12
C VAL A 51 -2.01 4.43 -5.75
N LEU A 52 -2.95 4.03 -4.88
CA LEU A 52 -2.64 3.47 -3.56
C LEU A 52 -1.77 2.21 -3.66
N ILE A 53 -2.13 1.26 -4.54
CA ILE A 53 -1.36 0.03 -4.76
C ILE A 53 0.03 0.34 -5.31
N THR A 54 0.11 1.28 -6.26
CA THR A 54 1.40 1.72 -6.82
C THR A 54 2.29 2.37 -5.76
N LEU A 55 1.73 3.18 -4.86
CA LEU A 55 2.47 3.77 -3.75
C LEU A 55 3.01 2.68 -2.83
N LEU A 56 2.19 1.70 -2.45
CA LEU A 56 2.62 0.59 -1.59
C LEU A 56 3.71 -0.26 -2.25
N LEU A 57 3.69 -0.44 -3.57
CA LEU A 57 4.75 -1.14 -4.30
C LEU A 57 6.10 -0.42 -4.15
N HIS A 58 6.11 0.92 -4.26
CA HIS A 58 7.34 1.69 -4.05
C HIS A 58 7.78 1.67 -2.58
N LEU A 59 6.83 1.65 -1.63
CA LEU A 59 7.14 1.50 -0.21
C LEU A 59 7.73 0.12 0.11
N GLU A 60 7.19 -0.95 -0.48
CA GLU A 60 7.71 -2.32 -0.33
C GLU A 60 9.13 -2.42 -0.88
N GLN A 61 9.39 -1.82 -2.05
CA GLN A 61 10.73 -1.73 -2.63
C GLN A 61 11.71 -0.94 -1.74
N ALA A 62 11.27 0.20 -1.20
CA ALA A 62 12.09 1.02 -0.30
C ALA A 62 12.37 0.33 1.05
N ALA A 63 11.40 -0.43 1.56
CA ALA A 63 11.54 -1.18 2.81
C ALA A 63 12.34 -2.48 2.65
N ASN A 64 12.48 -2.98 1.41
CA ASN A 64 13.11 -4.25 1.05
C ASN A 64 12.53 -5.45 1.82
N LYS A 65 11.22 -5.41 2.09
CA LYS A 65 10.45 -6.47 2.76
C LYS A 65 8.97 -6.31 2.40
N PRO A 66 8.19 -7.41 2.35
CA PRO A 66 6.76 -7.34 2.07
C PRO A 66 6.05 -6.36 2.99
N ILE A 67 5.16 -5.54 2.42
CA ILE A 67 4.51 -4.45 3.17
C ILE A 67 3.75 -4.96 4.40
N VAL A 68 3.19 -6.15 4.33
CA VAL A 68 2.47 -6.83 5.42
C VAL A 68 3.36 -7.16 6.62
N HIS A 69 4.68 -7.26 6.44
CA HIS A 69 5.63 -7.47 7.54
C HIS A 69 6.13 -6.15 8.15
N CYS A 70 5.78 -5.02 7.54
CA CYS A 70 6.11 -3.69 8.06
C CYS A 70 5.13 -3.21 9.12
N PHE A 71 3.93 -3.77 9.21
CA PHE A 71 2.84 -3.28 10.05
C PHE A 71 2.21 -4.42 10.85
N ASP A 72 1.71 -4.10 12.03
CA ASP A 72 1.08 -5.07 12.94
C ASP A 72 -0.45 -5.10 12.71
N TRP A 73 -1.02 -3.98 12.26
CA TRP A 73 -2.44 -3.81 11.99
C TRP A 73 -2.65 -3.18 10.61
N ILE A 74 -3.76 -3.55 9.96
CA ILE A 74 -4.23 -2.92 8.72
C ILE A 74 -5.68 -2.50 8.93
N ALA A 75 -5.95 -1.19 8.81
CA ALA A 75 -7.29 -0.63 8.74
C ALA A 75 -7.57 -0.19 7.31
N ALA A 76 -8.78 -0.44 6.80
CA ALA A 76 -9.05 -0.19 5.40
C ALA A 76 -10.54 0.07 5.11
N THR A 77 -10.83 0.88 4.09
CA THR A 77 -12.20 1.22 3.67
C THR A 77 -12.40 1.07 2.16
N SER A 78 -13.56 0.57 1.74
CA SER A 78 -13.94 0.43 0.31
C SER A 78 -12.84 -0.27 -0.52
N THR A 79 -12.32 0.41 -1.56
CA THR A 79 -11.15 0.00 -2.36
C THR A 79 -9.95 -0.46 -1.52
N GLY A 80 -9.62 0.26 -0.45
CA GLY A 80 -8.57 -0.15 0.47
C GLY A 80 -8.89 -1.47 1.16
N GLY A 81 -10.17 -1.73 1.44
CA GLY A 81 -10.64 -3.00 2.00
C GLY A 81 -10.42 -4.18 1.07
N ILE A 82 -10.71 -4.03 -0.22
CA ILE A 82 -10.43 -5.06 -1.24
C ILE A 82 -8.92 -5.38 -1.27
N LEU A 83 -8.08 -4.33 -1.21
CA LEU A 83 -6.63 -4.48 -1.15
C LEU A 83 -6.16 -5.15 0.15
N ALA A 84 -6.69 -4.75 1.30
CA ALA A 84 -6.38 -5.35 2.60
C ALA A 84 -6.73 -6.84 2.63
N LEU A 85 -7.90 -7.22 2.09
CA LEU A 85 -8.31 -8.61 1.97
C LEU A 85 -7.40 -9.41 1.02
N ALA A 86 -6.99 -8.83 -0.11
CA ALA A 86 -6.04 -9.48 -1.01
C ALA A 86 -4.70 -9.76 -0.31
N LEU A 87 -4.18 -8.78 0.44
CA LEU A 87 -2.96 -8.94 1.23
C LEU A 87 -3.13 -9.99 2.34
N ALA A 88 -4.26 -9.98 3.06
CA ALA A 88 -4.58 -10.96 4.09
C ALA A 88 -4.71 -12.39 3.52
N ALA A 89 -5.18 -12.53 2.28
CA ALA A 89 -5.23 -13.79 1.55
C ALA A 89 -3.86 -14.25 1.01
N GLY A 90 -2.76 -13.56 1.38
CA GLY A 90 -1.40 -13.91 0.99
C GLY A 90 -1.01 -13.50 -0.43
N LYS A 91 -1.81 -12.65 -1.10
CA LYS A 91 -1.43 -12.12 -2.41
C LYS A 91 -0.36 -11.04 -2.28
N THR A 92 0.56 -11.03 -3.23
CA THR A 92 1.53 -9.96 -3.40
C THR A 92 0.85 -8.67 -3.84
N LEU A 93 1.48 -7.52 -3.61
CA LEU A 93 0.99 -6.22 -4.10
C LEU A 93 0.86 -6.20 -5.63
N LYS A 94 1.71 -6.92 -6.35
CA LYS A 94 1.64 -7.06 -7.82
C LYS A 94 0.40 -7.83 -8.25
N GLU A 95 0.06 -8.92 -7.56
CA GLU A 95 -1.18 -9.65 -7.81
C GLU A 95 -2.41 -8.84 -7.43
N ALA A 96 -2.36 -8.08 -6.34
CA ALA A 96 -3.43 -7.16 -5.96
C ALA A 96 -3.61 -6.06 -7.03
N LEU A 97 -2.53 -5.54 -7.61
CA LEU A 97 -2.58 -4.62 -8.74
C LEU A 97 -3.28 -5.25 -9.96
N CYS A 98 -2.88 -6.45 -10.34
CA CYS A 98 -3.50 -7.18 -11.46
C CYS A 98 -4.98 -7.48 -11.21
N LEU A 99 -5.34 -7.86 -9.98
CA LEU A 99 -6.73 -8.06 -9.58
C LEU A 99 -7.53 -6.77 -9.75
N TYR A 100 -7.00 -5.65 -9.27
CA TYR A 100 -7.67 -4.34 -9.37
C TYR A 100 -7.82 -3.89 -10.83
N PHE A 101 -6.80 -4.12 -11.66
CA PHE A 101 -6.85 -3.84 -13.10
C PHE A 101 -7.92 -4.64 -13.82
N ARG A 102 -8.18 -5.89 -13.43
CA ARG A 102 -9.26 -6.71 -14.01
C ARG A 102 -10.62 -6.27 -13.52
N MET A 103 -10.73 -6.01 -12.22
CA MET A 103 -11.98 -5.60 -11.56
C MET A 103 -12.47 -4.25 -12.11
N LYS A 104 -11.57 -3.30 -12.40
CA LYS A 104 -11.95 -1.95 -12.87
C LYS A 104 -12.85 -1.98 -14.11
N ASP A 105 -12.56 -2.90 -15.02
CA ASP A 105 -13.25 -2.99 -16.31
C ASP A 105 -14.64 -3.60 -16.18
N GLN A 106 -14.89 -4.29 -15.06
CA GLN A 106 -16.20 -4.85 -14.72
C GLN A 106 -17.00 -3.84 -13.90
N THR A 107 -16.40 -3.25 -12.86
CA THR A 107 -17.07 -2.37 -11.89
C THR A 107 -17.35 -0.96 -12.42
N PHE A 108 -16.45 -0.39 -13.24
CA PHE A 108 -16.61 0.98 -13.76
C PHE A 108 -16.97 0.99 -15.25
N SER A 109 -17.81 0.04 -15.66
CA SER A 109 -18.27 -0.12 -17.04
C SER A 109 -19.60 0.61 -17.28
N GLY A 110 -19.73 1.25 -18.45
CA GLY A 110 -20.97 1.91 -18.87
C GLY A 110 -21.26 3.26 -18.20
N TYR A 111 -22.55 3.59 -18.10
CA TYR A 111 -23.03 4.84 -17.53
C TYR A 111 -23.42 4.67 -16.06
N ARG A 112 -23.36 5.76 -15.30
CA ARG A 112 -23.82 5.76 -13.90
C ARG A 112 -25.35 5.69 -13.85
N PRO A 113 -25.93 5.01 -12.85
CA PRO A 113 -25.28 4.22 -11.80
C PRO A 113 -24.72 2.89 -12.33
N TYR A 114 -23.55 2.48 -11.82
CA TYR A 114 -22.91 1.23 -12.21
C TYR A 114 -23.64 0.02 -11.62
N ASN A 115 -23.67 -1.11 -12.35
CA ASN A 115 -24.16 -2.38 -11.83
C ASN A 115 -23.22 -2.91 -10.73
N SER A 116 -23.77 -3.33 -9.58
CA SER A 116 -23.00 -3.89 -8.47
C SER A 116 -22.73 -5.39 -8.60
N GLU A 117 -23.53 -6.13 -9.38
CA GLU A 117 -23.36 -7.59 -9.54
C GLU A 117 -21.93 -8.03 -9.87
N PRO A 118 -21.12 -7.31 -10.69
CA PRO A 118 -19.74 -7.74 -10.94
C PRO A 118 -18.78 -7.62 -9.75
N LEU A 119 -19.20 -6.97 -8.65
CA LEU A 119 -18.40 -6.75 -7.44
C LEU A 119 -18.83 -7.68 -6.28
N GLU A 120 -20.02 -8.27 -6.37
CA GLU A 120 -20.61 -9.20 -5.39
C GLU A 120 -20.22 -10.66 -5.69
#